data_AF-A0A172WFD9-F1
#
_entry.id   AF-A0A172WFD9-F1
#
_cell.length_a   1.000
_cell.length_b   1.000
_cell.length_c   1.000
_cell.angle_alpha   90.00
_cell.angle_beta   90.00
_cell.angle_gamma   90.00
#
_symmetry.space_group_name_H-M   'P 1'
#
loop_
_entity.id
_entity.type
_entity.pdbx_description
1 polymer ?
#
loop_
_entity_poly.entity_id
_entity_poly.type
_entity_poly.pdbx_seq_one_letter_code
_entity_poly.pdbx_strand_id
1 'polypeptide(L)' 'MKKAGVVITLALGIVLLSLDYSHEVSGSYAYYVQNWGEIGVPNLVSAILAGWRVYDSLGEASLLFTAVVGFYLLLGGKKK' A
#
# COMPACT_ATOMS: atom_id res chain seq x y z
N MET A 1 -17.61 -27.48 20.99
CA MET A 1 -16.83 -26.82 19.93
C MET A 1 -17.48 -25.55 19.38
N LYS A 2 -18.75 -25.58 18.93
CA LYS A 2 -19.43 -24.39 18.36
C LYS A 2 -19.57 -23.19 19.33
N LYS A 3 -19.88 -23.42 20.61
CA LYS A 3 -19.98 -22.35 21.63
C LYS A 3 -18.64 -21.64 21.90
N ALA A 4 -17.54 -22.39 21.91
CA ALA A 4 -16.20 -21.82 22.07
C ALA A 4 -15.82 -20.93 20.88
N GLY A 5 -16.19 -21.33 19.66
CA GLY A 5 -16.00 -20.52 18.46
C GLY A 5 -16.72 -19.16 18.54
N VAL A 6 -17.99 -19.16 18.94
CA VAL A 6 -18.78 -17.91 19.10
C VAL A 6 -18.16 -16.97 20.13
N VAL A 7 -17.67 -17.51 21.25
CA VAL A 7 -17.02 -16.72 22.30
C VAL A 7 -15.72 -16.09 21.78
N ILE A 8 -14.90 -16.84 21.04
CA ILE A 8 -13.65 -16.33 20.46
C ILE A 8 -13.94 -15.23 19.43
N THR A 9 -14.95 -15.41 18.58
CA THR A 9 -15.32 -14.39 17.57
C THR A 9 -15.84 -13.12 18.23
N LEU A 10 -16.67 -13.22 19.28
CA LEU A 10 -17.15 -12.06 20.03
C LEU A 10 -16.01 -11.35 20.77
N ALA A 11 -15.11 -12.11 21.40
CA ALA A 11 -13.94 -11.54 22.06
C ALA A 11 -13.03 -10.82 21.07
N LEU A 12 -12.77 -11.41 19.90
CA LEU A 12 -12.00 -10.77 18.84
C LEU A 12 -12.70 -9.51 18.31
N GLY A 13 -14.02 -9.56 18.11
CA GLY A 13 -14.81 -8.39 17.70
C GLY A 13 -14.73 -7.25 18.71
N ILE A 14 -14.82 -7.56 20.01
CA ILE A 14 -14.68 -6.56 21.09
C ILE A 14 -13.28 -5.97 21.08
N VAL A 15 -12.23 -6.79 20.95
CA VAL A 15 -10.83 -6.32 20.88
C VAL A 15 -10.61 -5.40 19.67
N LEU A 16 -11.13 -5.78 18.50
CA LEU A 16 -11.03 -4.98 17.28
C LEU A 16 -11.79 -3.65 17.40
N LEU A 17 -12.95 -3.64 18.04
CA LEU A 17 -13.73 -2.42 18.28
C LEU A 17 -13.15 -1.53 19.38
N SER A 18 -12.36 -2.12 20.29
CA SER A 18 -11.69 -1.40 21.37
C SER A 18 -10.33 -0.82 20.93
N LEU A 19 -9.90 -1.11 19.70
CA LEU A 19 -8.69 -0.53 19.14
C LEU A 19 -8.94 0.95 18.85
N ASP A 20 -8.46 1.81 19.72
CA ASP A 20 -8.40 3.24 19.46
C ASP A 20 -7.12 3.53 18.68
N TYR A 21 -7.27 3.93 17.41
CA TYR A 21 -6.15 4.35 16.56
C TYR A 21 -5.95 5.87 16.70
N SER A 22 -5.66 6.32 17.91
CA SER A 22 -5.32 7.72 18.18
C SER A 22 -3.81 7.92 18.00
N HIS A 23 -3.38 8.36 16.81
CA HIS A 23 -1.99 8.74 16.58
C HIS A 23 -1.81 10.25 16.73
N GLU A 24 -0.87 10.68 17.57
CA GLU A 24 -0.39 12.06 17.57
C GLU A 24 0.25 12.36 16.20
N VAL A 25 -0.37 13.25 15.43
CA VAL A 25 0.07 13.69 14.10
C VAL A 25 1.48 14.27 14.17
N SER A 26 2.48 13.41 13.97
CA SER A 26 3.90 13.69 14.18
C SER A 26 4.76 13.08 13.06
N GLY A 27 5.88 13.72 12.71
CA GLY A 27 6.80 13.20 11.70
C GLY A 27 6.32 13.36 10.25
N SER A 28 6.77 12.47 9.36
CA SER A 28 6.65 12.64 7.90
C SER A 28 5.21 12.56 7.36
N TYR A 29 4.33 11.77 7.98
CA TYR A 29 2.94 11.67 7.52
C TYR A 29 2.12 12.93 7.77
N ALA A 30 2.43 13.67 8.86
CA ALA A 30 1.81 14.96 9.14
C ALA A 30 2.04 15.93 7.98
N TYR A 31 3.26 15.94 7.44
CA TYR A 31 3.62 16.76 6.28
C TYR A 31 2.84 16.34 5.04
N TYR A 32 2.74 15.04 4.75
CA TYR A 32 1.96 14.56 3.60
C TYR A 32 0.49 14.95 3.69
N VAL A 33 -0.11 14.80 4.87
CA VAL A 33 -1.52 15.17 5.11
C VAL A 33 -1.73 16.68 5.10
N GLN A 34 -0.74 17.51 5.39
CA GLN A 34 -0.95 18.97 5.29
C GLN A 34 -0.70 19.50 3.86
N ASN A 35 0.20 18.87 3.10
CA ASN A 35 0.78 19.48 1.91
C ASN A 35 0.58 18.68 0.61
N TRP A 36 -0.22 17.60 0.58
CA TRP A 36 -0.39 16.78 -0.63
C TRP A 36 -0.88 17.58 -1.86
N GLY A 37 -1.61 18.68 -1.62
CA GLY A 37 -2.12 19.55 -2.68
C GLY A 37 -1.01 20.21 -3.52
N GLU A 38 0.20 20.38 -2.98
CA GLU A 38 1.36 20.94 -3.69
C GLU A 38 1.78 20.09 -4.90
N ILE A 39 1.51 18.78 -4.86
CA ILE A 39 1.82 17.84 -5.94
C ILE A 39 0.86 18.01 -7.14
N GLY A 40 -0.31 18.64 -6.94
CA GLY A 40 -1.33 18.80 -7.98
C GLY A 40 -2.14 17.53 -8.28
N VAL A 41 -2.02 16.50 -7.44
CA VAL A 41 -2.79 15.24 -7.53
C VAL A 41 -3.85 15.23 -6.42
N PRO A 42 -5.16 15.06 -6.76
CA PRO A 42 -6.24 15.26 -5.79
C PRO A 42 -6.32 14.17 -4.72
N ASN A 43 -5.79 12.97 -5.00
CA ASN A 43 -5.77 11.86 -4.04
C ASN A 43 -4.48 11.87 -3.22
N LEU A 44 -4.59 11.90 -1.88
CA LEU A 44 -3.46 11.90 -0.95
C LEU A 44 -2.45 10.78 -1.21
N VAL A 45 -2.92 9.54 -1.36
CA VAL A 45 -2.03 8.37 -1.56
C VAL A 45 -1.33 8.47 -2.89
N SER A 46 -2.07 8.79 -3.97
CA SER A 46 -1.49 8.99 -5.29
C SER A 46 -0.49 10.15 -5.33
N ALA A 47 -0.76 11.24 -4.61
CA ALA A 47 0.16 12.38 -4.49
C ALA A 47 1.48 11.97 -3.80
N ILE A 48 1.41 11.15 -2.74
CA ILE A 48 2.60 10.63 -2.07
C ILE A 48 3.41 9.73 -3.02
N LEU A 49 2.74 8.78 -3.69
CA LEU A 49 3.40 7.82 -4.59
C LEU A 49 3.98 8.49 -5.84
N ALA A 50 3.31 9.50 -6.39
CA ALA A 50 3.78 10.23 -7.58
C ALA A 50 4.75 11.38 -7.26
N GLY A 51 4.77 11.84 -6.00
CA GLY A 51 5.62 12.93 -5.52
C GLY A 51 6.79 12.42 -4.71
N TRP A 52 6.71 12.52 -3.38
CA TRP A 52 7.83 12.22 -2.47
C TRP A 52 8.35 10.78 -2.53
N ARG A 53 7.50 9.81 -2.90
CA ARG A 53 7.85 8.38 -2.99
C ARG A 53 7.91 7.84 -4.41
N VAL A 54 8.11 8.73 -5.39
CA VAL A 54 8.17 8.34 -6.81
C VAL A 54 9.27 7.34 -7.13
N TYR A 55 10.40 7.36 -6.41
CA TYR A 55 11.47 6.39 -6.60
C TYR A 55 11.05 4.96 -6.23
N ASP A 56 10.20 4.79 -5.21
CA ASP A 56 9.68 3.48 -4.82
C ASP A 56 8.76 2.94 -5.93
N SER A 57 7.82 3.76 -6.41
CA SER A 57 6.90 3.37 -7.50
C SER A 57 7.61 3.19 -8.85
N LEU A 58 8.66 3.95 -9.15
CA LEU A 58 9.51 3.74 -10.33
C LEU A 58 10.25 2.39 -10.23
N GLY A 59 10.72 2.03 -9.04
CA GLY A 59 11.30 0.73 -8.75
C GLY A 59 10.31 -0.41 -8.98
N GLU A 60 9.08 -0.29 -8.45
CA GLU A 60 8.00 -1.26 -8.68
C GLU A 60 7.68 -1.42 -10.17
N ALA A 61 7.54 -0.31 -10.91
CA ALA A 61 7.29 -0.33 -12.34
C ALA A 61 8.43 -1.00 -13.12
N SER A 62 9.68 -0.71 -12.77
CA SER A 62 10.87 -1.30 -13.38
C SER A 62 10.97 -2.81 -13.10
N LEU A 63 10.61 -3.22 -11.88
CA LEU A 63 10.57 -4.63 -11.47
C LEU A 63 9.52 -5.39 -12.29
N LEU A 64 8.30 -4.87 -12.39
CA LEU A 64 7.24 -5.48 -13.20
C LEU A 64 7.63 -5.53 -14.68
N PHE A 65 8.19 -4.45 -15.22
CA PHE A 65 8.69 -4.42 -16.61
C PHE A 65 9.72 -5.51 -16.84
N THR A 66 10.73 -5.60 -15.97
CA THR A 66 11.80 -6.62 -16.07
C THR A 66 11.23 -8.03 -15.95
N ALA A 67 10.25 -8.26 -15.09
CA ALA A 67 9.58 -9.55 -14.94
C ALA A 67 8.87 -9.97 -16.23
N VAL A 68 8.11 -9.05 -16.86
CA VAL A 68 7.41 -9.30 -18.12
C VAL A 68 8.40 -9.55 -19.26
N VAL A 69 9.45 -8.72 -19.37
CA VAL A 69 10.50 -8.90 -20.39
C VAL A 69 11.21 -10.24 -20.21
N GLY A 70 11.60 -10.59 -18.98
CA GLY A 70 12.24 -11.87 -18.67
C GLY A 70 11.35 -13.06 -19.03
N PHE A 71 10.06 -13.00 -18.68
CA PHE A 71 9.09 -14.02 -19.05
C PHE A 71 8.95 -14.16 -20.58
N TYR A 72 8.84 -13.05 -21.31
CA TYR A 72 8.76 -13.05 -22.77
C TYR A 72 10.00 -13.67 -23.43
N LEU A 73 11.19 -13.37 -22.92
CA LEU A 73 12.44 -13.96 -23.41
C LEU A 73 12.47 -15.48 -23.19
N LEU A 74 12.03 -15.96 -22.03
CA LEU A 74 11.95 -17.39 -21.71
C LEU A 74 10.97 -18.17 -22.60
N LEU A 75 9.89 -17.53 -23.07
CA LEU A 75 8.95 -18.13 -24.04
C LEU A 75 9.53 -18.28 -25.45
N GLY A 76 10.81 -17.96 -25.66
CA GLY A 76 11.50 -18.10 -26.93
C GLY A 76 11.38 -16.85 -27.80
N GLY A 77 11.43 -15.67 -27.16
CA GLY A 77 11.36 -14.32 -27.74
C GLY A 77 11.68 -14.30 -29.23
N LYS A 78 10.62 -14.34 -30.05
CA LYS A 78 10.65 -14.36 -31.51
C LYS A 78 11.59 -15.44 -32.09
N LYS A 79 11.13 -16.70 -32.15
CA LYS A 79 11.56 -17.61 -33.24
C LYS A 79 10.99 -17.09 -34.56
N LYS A 80 11.81 -16.38 -35.32
CA LYS A 80 11.65 -16.25 -36.77
C LYS A 80 12.99 -16.57 -37.41
#